data_AF-A0A962NZJ3-F1
#
_entry.id   AF-A0A962NZJ3-F1
#
_cell.length_a   1.000
_cell.length_b   1.000
_cell.length_c   1.000
_cell.angle_alpha   90.00
_cell.angle_beta   90.00
_cell.angle_gamma   90.00
#
_symmetry.space_group_name_H-M   'P 1'
#
loop_
_entity.id
_entity.type
_entity.pdbx_description
1 polymer ?
#
loop_
_entity_poly.entity_id
_entity_poly.type
_entity_poly.pdbx_seq_one_letter_code
_entity_poly.pdbx_strand_id
1 'polypeptide(L)'
;LSGTPDYMISKCSALGKTVLEFPLLMLVEAKKNDFEQGWAQCLAELWAAQQLNKNPQLTVYGIVSDGKYWEFGQLTGQMFIKNSQSFVIDDLAELLSALRYVFEQVNHA
;
A
#
# COMPACT_ATOMS: atom_id res chain seq x y z
N LEU A 1 2.08 10.09 14.96
CA LEU A 1 2.36 9.64 13.58
C LEU A 1 2.46 10.88 12.71
N SER A 2 3.65 11.16 12.17
CA SER A 2 3.91 12.24 11.22
C SER A 2 4.77 11.67 10.11
N GLY A 3 4.36 11.86 8.86
CA GLY A 3 5.06 11.35 7.69
C GLY A 3 4.30 11.77 6.45
N THR A 4 5.02 11.87 5.33
CA THR A 4 4.43 12.12 4.02
C THR A 4 4.54 10.84 3.23
N PRO A 5 3.44 10.26 2.75
CA PRO A 5 3.51 9.07 1.91
C PRO A 5 4.25 9.39 0.62
N ASP A 6 5.08 8.45 0.15
CA ASP A 6 5.78 8.62 -1.13
C ASP A 6 4.76 8.51 -2.29
N TYR A 7 3.88 7.51 -2.24
CA TYR A 7 2.78 7.35 -3.19
C TYR A 7 1.50 6.85 -2.50
N MET A 8 0.36 7.35 -2.98
CA MET A 8 -0.96 7.02 -2.47
C MET A 8 -1.93 6.78 -3.62
N ILE A 9 -2.68 5.68 -3.55
CA ILE A 9 -3.70 5.32 -4.52
C ILE A 9 -5.07 5.38 -3.81
N SER A 10 -6.03 6.02 -4.47
CA SER A 10 -7.41 6.20 -3.99
C SER A 10 -8.39 6.03 -5.14
N LYS A 11 -9.67 5.86 -4.81
CA LYS A 11 -10.75 5.92 -5.81
C LYS A 11 -10.86 7.33 -6.39
N CYS A 12 -11.25 7.41 -7.65
CA CYS A 12 -11.48 8.68 -8.31
C CYS A 12 -12.76 9.30 -7.76
N SER A 13 -12.68 10.53 -7.27
CA SER A 13 -13.87 11.24 -6.79
C SER A 13 -14.83 11.55 -7.93
N ALA A 14 -16.12 11.55 -7.61
CA ALA A 14 -17.16 12.12 -8.48
C ALA A 14 -16.91 13.59 -8.84
N LEU A 15 -16.12 14.32 -8.03
CA LEU A 15 -15.73 15.72 -8.26
C LEU A 15 -14.50 15.86 -9.20
N GLY A 16 -13.99 14.75 -9.73
CA GLY A 16 -12.85 14.72 -10.65
C GLY A 16 -11.53 14.36 -9.99
N LYS A 17 -10.46 14.31 -10.80
CA LYS A 17 -9.14 13.75 -10.43
C LYS A 17 -8.33 14.59 -9.42
N THR A 18 -8.75 15.83 -9.16
CA THR A 18 -8.07 16.74 -8.23
C THR A 18 -8.57 16.59 -6.79
N VAL A 19 -9.73 15.96 -6.62
CA VAL A 19 -10.28 15.61 -5.30
C VAL A 19 -10.05 14.11 -5.13
N LEU A 20 -9.13 13.76 -4.23
CA LEU A 20 -8.92 12.38 -3.85
C LEU A 20 -10.07 11.95 -2.95
N GLU A 21 -10.61 10.76 -3.17
CA GLU A 21 -11.43 10.11 -2.15
C GLU A 21 -10.51 9.53 -1.06
N PHE A 22 -10.92 8.41 -0.47
CA PHE A 22 -10.19 7.80 0.60
C PHE A 22 -9.03 6.93 0.08
N PRO A 23 -7.89 6.92 0.78
CA PRO A 23 -6.74 6.10 0.42
C PRO A 23 -7.01 4.62 0.62
N LEU A 24 -6.62 3.80 -0.35
CA LEU A 24 -6.81 2.34 -0.31
C LEU A 24 -5.50 1.58 -0.43
N LEU A 25 -4.49 2.18 -1.06
CA LEU A 25 -3.16 1.60 -1.21
C LEU A 25 -2.07 2.65 -0.98
N MET A 26 -1.11 2.29 -0.13
CA MET A 26 0.07 3.10 0.20
C MET A 26 1.32 2.42 -0.35
N LEU A 27 2.20 3.18 -0.98
CA LEU A 27 3.50 2.69 -1.47
C LEU A 27 4.61 3.55 -0.86
N VAL A 28 5.52 2.90 -0.14
CA VAL A 28 6.63 3.52 0.60
C VAL A 28 7.97 3.09 -0.01
N GLU A 29 8.88 4.05 -0.17
CA GLU A 29 10.25 3.79 -0.58
C GLU A 29 11.09 3.27 0.59
N ALA A 30 11.68 2.09 0.45
CA ALA A 30 12.66 1.53 1.39
C ALA A 30 14.03 2.22 1.19
N LYS A 31 14.17 3.41 1.77
CA LYS A 31 15.40 4.20 1.64
C LYS A 31 16.59 3.44 2.22
N LYS A 32 17.70 3.43 1.47
CA LYS A 32 18.93 2.70 1.83
C LYS A 32 18.70 1.19 2.04
N ASN A 33 17.70 0.62 1.38
CA ASN A 33 17.27 -0.77 1.48
C ASN A 33 16.81 -1.16 2.91
N ASP A 34 16.37 -0.18 3.70
CA ASP A 34 15.84 -0.42 5.05
C ASP A 34 14.34 -0.73 4.98
N PHE A 35 14.03 -2.00 4.72
CA PHE A 35 12.65 -2.49 4.64
C PHE A 35 11.95 -2.49 6.01
N GLU A 36 12.69 -2.62 7.11
CA GLU A 36 12.09 -2.58 8.45
C GLU A 36 11.54 -1.17 8.75
N GLN A 37 12.34 -0.14 8.48
CA GLN A 37 11.90 1.24 8.59
C GLN A 37 10.79 1.57 7.57
N GLY A 38 10.88 1.05 6.35
CA GLY A 38 9.86 1.17 5.32
C GLY A 38 8.51 0.58 5.76
N TRP A 39 8.51 -0.60 6.38
CA TRP A 39 7.30 -1.22 6.92
C TRP A 39 6.74 -0.49 8.13
N ALA A 40 7.59 0.01 9.03
CA ALA A 40 7.16 0.81 10.15
C ALA A 40 6.41 2.07 9.68
N GLN A 41 6.91 2.72 8.63
CA GLN A 41 6.21 3.85 8.00
C GLN A 41 4.93 3.40 7.28
N CYS A 42 5.00 2.36 6.44
CA CYS A 42 3.85 1.89 5.68
C CYS A 42 2.68 1.49 6.60
N LEU A 43 2.94 0.77 7.70
CA LEU A 43 1.92 0.41 8.68
C LEU A 43 1.24 1.62 9.33
N ALA A 44 2.01 2.66 9.65
CA ALA A 44 1.45 3.90 10.17
C ALA A 44 0.52 4.59 9.15
N GLU A 45 0.91 4.58 7.88
CA GLU A 45 0.11 5.13 6.78
C GLU A 45 -1.15 4.30 6.52
N LEU A 46 -1.09 2.97 6.58
CA LEU A 46 -2.26 2.10 6.49
C LEU A 46 -3.25 2.34 7.63
N TRP A 47 -2.75 2.48 8.86
CA TRP A 47 -3.58 2.82 9.99
C TRP A 47 -4.27 4.18 9.78
N ALA A 48 -3.51 5.20 9.38
CA ALA A 48 -4.07 6.52 9.05
C ALA A 48 -5.11 6.43 7.92
N ALA A 49 -4.86 5.62 6.89
CA ALA A 49 -5.79 5.37 5.79
C ALA A 49 -7.12 4.80 6.29
N GLN A 50 -7.12 3.79 7.16
CA GLN A 50 -8.37 3.26 7.74
C GLN A 50 -9.14 4.31 8.53
N GLN A 51 -8.44 5.13 9.31
CA GLN A 51 -9.07 6.22 10.07
C GLN A 51 -9.70 7.28 9.14
N LEU A 52 -9.03 7.61 8.04
CA LEU A 52 -9.57 8.53 7.01
C LEU A 52 -10.78 7.93 6.31
N ASN A 53 -10.76 6.63 6.00
CA ASN A 53 -11.90 5.88 5.45
C ASN A 53 -13.09 5.77 6.42
N LYS A 54 -12.89 6.05 7.72
CA LYS A 54 -13.89 5.88 8.79
C LYS A 54 -14.50 4.47 8.83
N ASN A 55 -13.77 3.48 8.33
CA ASN A 55 -14.20 2.08 8.29
C ASN A 55 -13.02 1.19 8.67
N PRO A 56 -12.88 0.82 9.96
CA PRO A 56 -11.80 -0.05 10.41
C PRO A 56 -11.83 -1.45 9.79
N GLN A 57 -12.97 -1.92 9.28
CA GLN A 57 -13.07 -3.25 8.64
C GLN A 57 -12.76 -3.21 7.14
N LEU A 58 -12.56 -2.02 6.56
CA LEU A 58 -12.06 -1.89 5.21
C LEU A 58 -10.60 -2.33 5.17
N THR A 59 -10.28 -3.25 4.27
CA THR A 59 -8.91 -3.66 4.01
C THR A 59 -8.20 -2.57 3.23
N VAL A 60 -7.05 -2.13 3.72
CA VAL A 60 -6.12 -1.25 3.01
C VAL A 60 -4.82 -1.99 2.73
N TYR A 61 -4.18 -1.64 1.62
CA TYR A 61 -3.03 -2.38 1.09
C TYR A 61 -1.76 -1.55 1.17
N GLY A 62 -0.63 -2.20 1.43
CA GLY A 62 0.67 -1.57 1.55
C GLY A 62 1.70 -2.24 0.66
N ILE A 63 2.56 -1.43 0.06
CA ILE A 63 3.74 -1.87 -0.68
C ILE A 63 4.97 -1.15 -0.14
N VAL A 64 6.04 -1.88 0.08
CA VAL A 64 7.36 -1.32 0.42
C VAL A 64 8.35 -1.76 -0.63
N SER A 65 9.10 -0.83 -1.22
CA SER A 65 10.05 -1.16 -2.29
C SER A 65 11.28 -0.25 -2.28
N ASP A 66 12.46 -0.81 -2.60
CA ASP A 66 13.68 -0.06 -2.92
C ASP A 66 13.88 0.13 -4.45
N GLY A 67 12.86 -0.21 -5.24
CA GLY A 67 12.88 -0.23 -6.70
C GLY A 67 13.39 -1.55 -7.31
N LYS A 68 14.14 -2.37 -6.55
CA LYS A 68 14.61 -3.70 -6.99
C LYS A 68 13.77 -4.82 -6.40
N TYR A 69 13.49 -4.74 -5.10
CA TYR A 69 12.64 -5.65 -4.35
C TYR A 69 11.32 -4.99 -4.00
N TRP A 70 10.25 -5.77 -4.03
CA TRP A 70 8.89 -5.32 -3.79
C TRP A 70 8.22 -6.26 -2.80
N GLU A 71 7.78 -5.70 -1.67
CA GLU A 71 7.10 -6.42 -0.62
C GLU A 71 5.67 -5.91 -0.46
N PHE A 72 4.74 -6.82 -0.15
CA PHE A 72 3.31 -6.55 -0.16
C PHE A 72 2.68 -6.90 1.18
N GLY A 73 1.66 -6.16 1.58
CA GLY A 73 0.93 -6.40 2.81
C GLY A 73 -0.46 -5.77 2.82
N GLN A 74 -1.25 -6.11 3.83
CA GLN A 74 -2.59 -5.59 4.00
C GLN A 74 -2.94 -5.45 5.48
N LEU A 75 -3.83 -4.50 5.79
CA LEU A 75 -4.37 -4.26 7.11
C LEU A 75 -5.90 -4.27 7.07
N THR A 76 -6.50 -5.13 7.88
CA THR A 76 -7.95 -5.19 8.12
C THR A 76 -8.21 -5.13 9.62
N GLY A 77 -8.95 -4.15 10.10
CA GLY A 77 -9.09 -3.89 11.52
C GLY A 77 -7.73 -3.65 12.18
N GLN A 78 -7.32 -4.57 13.04
CA GLN A 78 -6.01 -4.56 13.70
C GLN A 78 -5.11 -5.71 13.24
N MET A 79 -5.54 -6.47 12.23
CA MET A 79 -4.80 -7.60 11.71
C MET A 79 -4.00 -7.18 10.49
N PHE A 80 -2.68 -7.13 10.66
CA PHE A 80 -1.75 -6.94 9.55
C PHE A 80 -1.24 -8.29 9.05
N ILE A 81 -1.22 -8.46 7.73
CA ILE A 81 -0.66 -9.63 7.06
C ILE A 81 0.33 -9.11 6.02
N LYS A 82 1.59 -9.54 6.14
CA LYS A 82 2.63 -9.34 5.13
C LYS A 82 2.74 -10.61 4.28
N ASN A 83 2.85 -10.45 2.96
CA ASN A 83 3.19 -11.57 2.09
C ASN A 83 4.59 -12.08 2.42
N SER A 84 4.75 -13.40 2.51
CA SER A 84 6.04 -14.01 2.87
C SER A 84 7.07 -13.92 1.74
N GLN A 85 6.61 -13.80 0.49
CA GLN A 85 7.46 -13.67 -0.68
C GLN A 85 7.63 -12.21 -1.08
N SER A 86 8.88 -11.84 -1.33
CA SER A 86 9.25 -10.57 -1.97
C SER A 86 9.49 -10.82 -3.47
N PHE A 87 9.16 -9.84 -4.28
CA PHE A 87 9.25 -9.92 -5.75
C PHE A 87 10.39 -9.05 -6.24
N VAL A 88 11.03 -9.43 -7.35
CA VAL A 88 12.18 -8.72 -7.92
C VAL A 88 11.84 -8.09 -9.27
N ILE A 89 12.42 -6.94 -9.55
CA ILE A 89 12.21 -6.22 -10.82
C ILE A 89 12.68 -7.02 -12.04
N ASP A 90 13.62 -7.94 -11.87
CA ASP A 90 14.14 -8.78 -12.96
C ASP A 90 13.11 -9.84 -13.42
N ASP A 91 12.18 -10.25 -12.54
CA ASP A 91 11.02 -11.07 -12.89
C ASP A 91 9.76 -10.21 -13.02
N LEU A 92 9.72 -9.45 -14.12
CA LEU A 92 8.61 -8.55 -14.40
C LEU A 92 7.26 -9.29 -14.50
N ALA A 93 7.25 -10.53 -14.97
CA ALA A 93 6.00 -11.28 -15.11
C ALA A 93 5.38 -11.56 -13.75
N GLU A 94 6.19 -12.01 -12.78
CA GLU A 94 5.73 -12.26 -11.42
C GLU A 94 5.38 -10.95 -10.69
N LEU A 95 6.26 -9.94 -10.76
CA LEU A 95 6.04 -8.65 -10.11
C LEU A 95 4.76 -7.96 -10.63
N LEU A 96 4.56 -7.91 -11.95
CA LEU A 96 3.35 -7.31 -12.53
C LEU A 96 2.10 -8.11 -12.20
N SER A 97 2.21 -9.43 -12.02
CA SER A 97 1.09 -10.26 -11.57
C SER A 97 0.70 -9.94 -10.13
N ALA A 98 1.67 -9.78 -9.23
CA ALA A 98 1.43 -9.37 -7.85
C ALA A 98 0.83 -7.95 -7.77
N LEU A 99 1.37 -7.00 -8.53
CA LEU A 99 0.83 -5.64 -8.62
C LEU A 99 -0.61 -5.67 -9.12
N ARG A 100 -0.87 -6.34 -10.27
CA ARG A 100 -2.22 -6.46 -10.84
C ARG A 100 -3.20 -7.02 -9.80
N TYR A 101 -2.82 -8.08 -9.09
CA TYR A 101 -3.66 -8.66 -8.05
C TYR A 101 -4.05 -7.63 -6.99
N VAL A 102 -3.10 -6.87 -6.44
CA VAL A 102 -3.39 -5.86 -5.41
C VAL A 102 -4.28 -4.74 -5.96
N PHE A 103 -4.03 -4.28 -7.19
CA PHE A 103 -4.89 -3.27 -7.82
C PHE A 103 -6.32 -3.78 -8.07
N GLU A 104 -6.50 -5.06 -8.41
CA GLU A 104 -7.82 -5.68 -8.50
C GLU A 104 -8.51 -5.72 -7.14
N GLN A 105 -7.81 -6.12 -6.07
CA GLN A 105 -8.37 -6.11 -4.71
C GLN A 105 -8.80 -4.71 -4.27
N VAL A 106 -7.98 -3.69 -4.53
CA VAL A 106 -8.29 -2.27 -4.24
C VAL A 106 -9.54 -1.81 -4.98
N ASN A 107 -9.75 -2.26 -6.22
CA ASN A 107 -10.92 -1.88 -7.01
C ASN A 107 -12.23 -2.51 -6.48
N HIS A 108 -12.13 -3.65 -5.78
CA HIS A 108 -13.27 -4.36 -5.19
C HIS A 108 -13.55 -4.00 -3.72
N ALA A 109 -12.62 -3.31 -3.03
CA ALA A 109 -12.80 -2.77 -1.69
C ALA A 109 -13.75 -1.56 -1.68
#